data_AF-A0A427YVA8-F1
#
_entry.id   AF-A0A427YVA8-F1
#
_cell.length_a   1.000
_cell.length_b   1.000
_cell.length_c   1.000
_cell.angle_alpha   90.00
_cell.angle_beta   90.00
_cell.angle_gamma   90.00
#
_symmetry.space_group_name_H-M   'P 1'
#
loop_
_entity.id
_entity.type
_entity.pdbx_description
1 polymer ?
#
loop_
_entity_poly.entity_id
_entity_poly.type
_entity_poly.pdbx_seq_one_letter_code
_entity_poly.pdbx_strand_id
1 'polypeptide(L)'
;MTYDLPSTAPHHALLDNLSQQSSLLTALFTHLSQPLSSNPSPLAIPPIPSFPSTSSPSDPLNTIYAALAERERDLAGIVSRTYEHQAAYASLMRKRDEVSGLERRVRGLVKALERDRKELEGMVQSGEEIRESIAKSEKDPLPVKPLLAHAQALATHSSAPVSSLLTPLDRANALPWPTEAAMRQGLLFALQGSMSGVGDVGKIGDETKEVPAETRETQREVIHEDTGRRFDPNAVFELDLNSDSEED
;
A
#
# COMPACT_ATOMS: atom_id res chain seq x y z
N MET A 1 -28.44 34.29 6.04
CA MET A 1 -28.49 33.65 7.38
C MET A 1 -27.20 34.02 8.08
N THR A 2 -27.22 35.13 8.81
CA THR A 2 -26.15 35.54 9.70
C THR A 2 -26.29 34.73 10.99
N TYR A 3 -25.32 33.89 11.28
CA TYR A 3 -25.27 33.19 12.56
C TYR A 3 -24.66 34.15 13.58
N ASP A 4 -25.50 34.81 14.37
CA ASP A 4 -25.04 35.47 15.58
C ASP A 4 -24.56 34.37 16.53
N LEU A 5 -23.24 34.30 16.74
CA LEU A 5 -22.70 33.45 17.78
C LEU A 5 -23.18 34.00 19.14
N PRO A 6 -23.87 33.21 19.98
CA PRO A 6 -24.21 33.67 21.31
C PRO A 6 -22.90 33.89 22.10
N SER A 7 -22.70 35.13 22.54
CA SER A 7 -21.51 35.60 23.28
C SER A 7 -21.33 34.94 24.66
N THR A 8 -22.26 34.09 25.10
CA THR A 8 -22.17 33.31 26.33
C THR A 8 -22.60 31.87 26.05
N ALA A 9 -21.80 30.90 26.52
CA ALA A 9 -22.14 29.48 26.31
C ALA A 9 -23.49 29.18 26.99
N PRO A 10 -24.39 28.40 26.36
CA PRO A 10 -25.74 28.13 26.86
C PRO A 10 -25.74 27.49 28.26
N HIS A 11 -24.66 26.78 28.60
CA HIS A 11 -24.43 26.23 29.93
C HIS A 11 -24.31 27.31 31.01
N HIS A 12 -23.59 28.40 30.75
CA HIS A 12 -23.46 29.50 31.71
C HIS A 12 -24.79 30.20 31.92
N ALA A 13 -25.54 30.46 30.84
CA ALA A 13 -26.86 31.07 30.92
C ALA A 13 -27.86 30.23 31.74
N LEU A 14 -27.80 28.90 31.61
CA LEU A 14 -28.62 27.98 32.41
C LEU A 14 -28.24 28.00 33.88
N LEU A 15 -26.94 27.92 34.20
CA LEU A 15 -26.46 27.96 35.58
C LEU A 15 -26.79 29.29 36.26
N ASP A 16 -26.63 30.40 35.55
CA ASP A 16 -26.96 31.73 36.05
C ASP A 16 -28.45 31.83 36.34
N ASN A 17 -29.31 31.33 35.45
CA ASN A 17 -30.76 31.33 35.65
C ASN A 17 -31.18 30.48 36.87
N LEU A 18 -30.65 29.26 37.01
CA LEU A 18 -30.93 28.39 38.16
C LEU A 18 -30.41 29.00 39.48
N SER A 19 -29.22 29.59 39.47
CA SER A 19 -28.67 30.26 40.65
C SER A 19 -29.55 31.44 41.08
N GLN A 20 -30.07 32.21 40.13
CA GLN A 20 -30.95 33.33 40.40
C GLN A 20 -32.32 32.86 40.91
N GLN A 21 -32.92 31.83 40.30
CA GLN A 21 -34.17 31.23 40.79
C GLN A 21 -34.02 30.72 42.23
N SER A 22 -32.93 30.03 42.56
CA SER A 22 -32.67 29.56 43.93
C SER A 22 -32.50 30.70 44.93
N SER A 23 -31.82 31.80 44.55
CA SER A 23 -31.72 32.98 45.41
C SER A 23 -33.06 33.69 45.62
N LEU A 24 -33.89 33.81 44.57
CA LEU A 24 -35.23 34.38 44.63
C LEU A 24 -36.18 33.54 45.49
N LEU A 25 -36.14 32.21 45.35
CA LEU A 25 -36.91 31.29 46.20
C LEU A 25 -36.48 31.40 47.66
N THR A 26 -35.18 31.51 47.94
CA THR A 26 -34.67 31.71 49.30
C THR A 26 -35.16 33.03 49.89
N ALA A 27 -35.18 34.11 49.10
CA ALA A 27 -35.73 35.39 49.51
C ALA A 27 -37.24 35.30 49.78
N LEU A 28 -37.99 34.58 48.94
CA LEU A 28 -39.42 34.31 49.13
C LEU A 28 -39.69 33.60 50.45
N PHE A 29 -38.98 32.49 50.71
CA PHE A 29 -39.08 31.76 51.97
C PHE A 29 -38.70 32.62 53.19
N THR A 30 -37.67 33.45 53.05
CA THR A 30 -37.25 34.38 54.12
C THR A 30 -38.38 35.37 54.44
N HIS A 31 -39.02 35.95 53.43
CA HIS A 31 -40.16 36.86 53.61
C HIS A 31 -41.41 36.19 54.18
N LEU A 32 -41.71 34.95 53.78
CA LEU A 32 -42.83 34.18 54.35
C LEU A 32 -42.57 33.75 55.80
N SER A 33 -41.31 33.54 56.17
CA SER A 33 -40.91 33.12 57.52
C SER A 33 -40.82 34.26 58.53
N GLN A 34 -40.88 35.52 58.09
CA GLN A 34 -40.94 36.66 59.00
C GLN A 34 -42.26 36.62 59.79
N PRO A 35 -42.23 36.50 61.13
CA PRO A 35 -43.44 36.49 61.92
C PRO A 35 -44.19 37.81 61.69
N LEU A 36 -45.51 37.74 61.52
CA LEU A 36 -46.43 38.87 61.61
C LEU A 36 -46.30 39.45 63.02
N SER A 37 -45.27 40.26 63.27
CA SER A 37 -45.08 40.97 64.53
C SER A 37 -46.01 42.18 64.52
N SER A 38 -47.31 41.90 64.61
CA SER A 38 -48.29 42.89 65.03
C SER A 38 -47.99 43.20 66.49
N ASN A 39 -47.23 44.27 66.71
CA ASN A 39 -47.00 44.87 68.00
C ASN A 39 -48.35 45.30 68.63
N PRO A 40 -48.84 44.68 69.72
CA PRO A 40 -49.98 45.22 70.44
C PRO A 40 -49.44 46.26 71.42
N SER A 41 -49.33 47.52 71.00
CA SER A 41 -49.23 48.62 71.95
C SER A 41 -50.64 48.93 72.48
N PRO A 42 -50.93 48.76 73.79
CA PRO A 42 -52.17 49.19 74.38
C PRO A 42 -52.10 50.69 74.68
N LEU A 43 -53.25 51.37 74.57
CA LEU A 43 -53.49 52.81 74.74
C LEU A 43 -53.32 53.68 73.49
N ALA A 44 -54.35 53.70 72.63
CA ALA A 44 -55.00 54.94 72.18
C ALA A 44 -56.28 54.63 71.37
N ILE A 45 -57.43 55.08 71.90
CA ILE A 45 -58.62 55.67 71.24
C ILE A 45 -59.00 55.13 69.83
N PRO A 46 -60.23 54.63 69.62
CA PRO A 46 -60.71 54.20 68.31
C PRO A 46 -61.19 55.40 67.46
N PRO A 47 -60.88 55.40 66.15
CA PRO A 47 -61.92 55.72 65.19
C PRO A 47 -61.94 54.75 63.98
N ILE A 48 -63.15 54.25 63.70
CA ILE A 48 -63.72 53.89 62.39
C ILE A 48 -63.10 52.68 61.64
N PRO A 49 -63.91 51.64 61.30
CA PRO A 49 -63.47 50.54 60.43
C PRO A 49 -63.56 50.95 58.95
N SER A 50 -62.45 51.38 58.37
CA SER A 50 -62.28 51.42 56.92
C SER A 50 -61.78 50.06 56.41
N PHE A 51 -62.62 49.37 55.64
CA PHE A 51 -62.29 48.14 54.93
C PHE A 51 -61.28 48.39 53.78
N PRO A 52 -60.54 47.35 53.34
CA PRO A 52 -59.18 47.47 52.84
C PRO A 52 -59.15 47.54 51.31
N SER A 53 -58.63 48.62 50.74
CA SER A 53 -58.47 48.75 49.29
C SER A 53 -57.37 49.73 48.93
N THR A 54 -56.12 49.28 48.95
CA THR A 54 -55.09 49.71 48.00
C THR A 54 -53.97 48.68 48.02
N SER A 55 -53.93 47.82 47.00
CA SER A 55 -52.72 47.12 46.59
C SER A 55 -51.62 48.17 46.33
N SER A 56 -50.72 48.36 47.29
CA SER A 56 -49.51 49.16 47.06
C SER A 56 -48.65 48.43 46.02
N PRO A 57 -48.19 49.09 44.95
CA PRO A 57 -47.32 48.50 43.93
C PRO A 57 -45.90 48.19 44.43
N SER A 58 -45.70 48.10 45.75
CA SER A 58 -44.39 47.93 46.40
C SER A 58 -44.41 46.81 47.45
N ASP A 59 -45.29 45.82 47.31
CA ASP A 59 -45.17 44.61 48.11
C ASP A 59 -43.96 43.81 47.60
N PRO A 60 -42.91 43.60 48.41
CA PRO A 60 -41.68 42.91 48.00
C PRO A 60 -41.94 41.47 47.55
N LEU A 61 -43.09 40.92 47.95
CA LEU A 61 -43.56 39.62 47.53
C LEU A 61 -43.96 39.62 46.04
N ASN A 62 -44.71 40.63 45.57
CA ASN A 62 -45.12 40.72 44.17
C ASN A 62 -43.93 40.91 43.21
N THR A 63 -42.87 41.61 43.65
CA THR A 63 -41.66 41.80 42.84
C THR A 63 -40.86 40.50 42.71
N ILE A 64 -40.78 39.69 43.77
CA ILE A 64 -40.11 38.37 43.73
C ILE A 64 -40.89 37.41 42.83
N TYR A 65 -42.23 37.39 42.89
CA TYR A 65 -43.05 36.56 42.00
C TYR A 65 -42.90 36.97 40.53
N ALA A 66 -42.89 38.27 40.24
CA ALA A 66 -42.67 38.77 38.88
C ALA A 66 -41.28 38.38 38.35
N ALA A 67 -40.23 38.53 39.17
CA ALA A 67 -38.87 38.13 38.81
C ALA A 67 -38.75 36.61 38.60
N LEU A 68 -39.43 35.79 39.41
CA LEU A 68 -39.45 34.34 39.23
C LEU A 68 -40.12 33.94 37.90
N ALA A 69 -41.27 34.57 37.58
CA ALA A 69 -41.97 34.33 36.32
C ALA A 69 -41.14 34.75 35.09
N GLU A 70 -40.39 35.85 35.19
CA GLU A 70 -39.44 36.26 34.14
C GLU A 70 -38.33 35.22 33.96
N ARG A 71 -37.79 34.68 35.06
CA ARG A 71 -36.74 33.64 34.97
C ARG A 71 -37.26 32.31 34.44
N GLU A 72 -38.48 31.91 34.76
CA GLU A 72 -39.12 30.75 34.14
C GLU A 72 -39.29 30.92 32.62
N ARG A 73 -39.67 32.14 32.18
CA ARG A 73 -39.75 32.47 30.75
C ARG A 73 -38.38 32.41 30.07
N ASP A 74 -37.34 32.92 30.73
CA ASP A 74 -35.96 32.82 30.24
C ASP A 74 -35.51 31.36 30.10
N LEU A 75 -35.80 30.52 31.11
CA LEU A 75 -35.47 29.09 31.09
C LEU A 75 -36.19 28.38 29.95
N ALA A 76 -37.49 28.64 29.74
CA ALA A 76 -38.23 28.11 28.61
C ALA A 76 -37.62 28.54 27.26
N GLY A 77 -37.15 29.79 27.17
CA GLY A 77 -36.42 30.30 26.01
C GLY A 77 -35.10 29.58 25.75
N ILE A 78 -34.30 29.34 26.80
CA ILE A 78 -33.05 28.57 26.71
C ILE A 78 -33.33 27.14 26.25
N VAL A 79 -34.34 26.48 26.81
CA VAL A 79 -34.73 25.12 26.43
C VAL A 79 -35.19 25.04 24.97
N SER A 80 -36.00 25.99 24.49
CA SER A 80 -36.39 26.03 23.08
C SER A 80 -35.18 26.15 22.15
N ARG A 81 -34.24 27.04 22.48
CA ARG A 81 -33.01 27.23 21.69
C ARG A 81 -32.12 26.00 21.71
N THR A 82 -31.99 25.30 22.84
CA THR A 82 -31.19 24.07 22.89
C THR A 82 -31.78 22.98 22.01
N TYR A 83 -33.11 22.85 21.94
CA TYR A 83 -33.77 21.93 21.01
C TYR A 83 -33.49 22.29 19.54
N GLU A 84 -33.58 23.57 19.18
CA GLU A 84 -33.24 24.04 17.82
C GLU A 84 -31.78 23.72 17.46
N HIS A 85 -30.85 23.98 18.39
CA HIS A 85 -29.44 23.65 18.20
C HIS A 85 -29.20 22.15 18.08
N GLN A 86 -29.87 21.32 18.88
CA GLN A 86 -29.77 19.86 18.79
C GLN A 86 -30.28 19.35 17.43
N ALA A 87 -31.40 19.87 16.95
CA ALA A 87 -31.93 19.53 15.63
C ALA A 87 -30.97 19.95 14.50
N ALA A 88 -30.42 21.16 14.58
CA ALA A 88 -29.42 21.65 13.63
C ALA A 88 -28.14 20.80 13.66
N TYR A 89 -27.66 20.42 14.85
CA TYR A 89 -26.50 19.56 15.03
C TYR A 89 -26.73 18.16 14.44
N ALA A 90 -27.91 17.58 14.65
CA ALA A 90 -28.27 16.30 14.03
C ALA A 90 -28.28 16.40 12.49
N SER A 91 -28.78 17.51 11.92
CA SER A 91 -28.69 17.75 10.48
C SER A 91 -27.25 17.92 10.01
N LEU A 92 -26.39 18.57 10.78
CA LEU A 92 -24.98 18.74 10.46
C LEU A 92 -24.26 17.39 10.44
N MET A 93 -24.51 16.54 11.43
CA MET A 93 -23.92 15.20 11.49
C MET A 93 -24.33 14.33 10.30
N ARG A 94 -25.60 14.40 9.87
CA ARG A 94 -26.05 13.72 8.63
C ARG A 94 -25.29 14.21 7.40
N LYS A 95 -25.12 15.53 7.24
CA LYS A 95 -24.36 16.10 6.12
C LYS A 95 -22.88 15.72 6.18
N ARG A 96 -22.29 15.68 7.37
CA ARG A 96 -20.91 15.21 7.58
C ARG A 96 -20.75 13.77 7.08
N ASP A 97 -21.68 12.89 7.44
CA ASP A 97 -21.62 11.49 7.02
C ASP A 97 -21.80 11.34 5.49
N GLU A 98 -22.68 12.16 4.89
CA GLU A 98 -22.85 12.23 3.44
C GLU A 98 -21.57 12.67 2.72
N VAL A 99 -20.93 13.74 3.20
CA VAL A 99 -19.64 14.22 2.68
C VAL A 99 -18.56 13.15 2.84
N SER A 100 -18.48 12.48 4.00
CA SER A 100 -17.53 11.39 4.20
C SER A 100 -17.79 10.22 3.23
N GLY A 101 -19.05 9.91 2.96
CA GLY A 101 -19.44 8.90 1.97
C GLY A 101 -19.05 9.31 0.54
N LEU A 102 -19.25 10.58 0.17
CA LEU A 102 -18.80 11.14 -1.11
C LEU A 102 -17.28 11.07 -1.26
N GLU A 103 -16.53 11.47 -0.25
CA GLU A 103 -15.06 11.41 -0.26
C GLU A 103 -14.54 9.98 -0.45
N ARG A 104 -15.15 8.99 0.23
CA ARG A 104 -14.80 7.58 0.04
C ARG A 104 -15.07 7.12 -1.39
N ARG A 105 -16.19 7.51 -1.98
CA ARG A 105 -16.51 7.19 -3.38
C ARG A 105 -15.50 7.81 -4.35
N VAL A 106 -15.17 9.09 -4.17
CA VAL A 106 -14.17 9.78 -5.01
C VAL A 106 -12.81 9.11 -4.89
N ARG A 107 -12.34 8.81 -3.68
CA ARG A 107 -11.09 8.07 -3.47
C ARG A 107 -11.12 6.68 -4.10
N GLY A 108 -12.26 6.00 -4.04
CA GLY A 108 -12.48 4.72 -4.72
C GLY A 108 -12.34 4.82 -6.24
N LEU A 109 -12.97 5.85 -6.85
CA LEU A 109 -12.88 6.11 -8.29
C LEU A 109 -11.45 6.46 -8.72
N VAL A 110 -10.75 7.31 -7.97
CA VAL A 110 -9.35 7.65 -8.28
C VAL A 110 -8.46 6.40 -8.23
N LYS A 111 -8.65 5.53 -7.24
CA LYS A 111 -7.90 4.26 -7.16
C LYS A 111 -8.21 3.30 -8.31
N ALA A 112 -9.47 3.26 -8.76
CA ALA A 112 -9.87 2.46 -9.91
C ALA A 112 -9.21 3.01 -11.19
N LEU A 113 -9.32 4.32 -11.43
CA LEU A 113 -8.70 4.98 -12.58
C LEU A 113 -7.18 4.80 -12.62
N GLU A 114 -6.51 4.87 -11.48
CA GLU A 114 -5.07 4.65 -11.41
C GLU A 114 -4.68 3.21 -11.71
N ARG A 115 -5.49 2.24 -11.29
CA ARG A 115 -5.29 0.83 -11.66
C ARG A 115 -5.46 0.63 -13.14
N ASP A 116 -6.56 1.14 -13.70
CA ASP A 116 -6.89 0.98 -15.13
C ASP A 116 -5.85 1.69 -16.01
N ARG A 117 -5.33 2.85 -15.57
CA ARG A 117 -4.21 3.53 -16.22
C ARG A 117 -2.97 2.64 -16.27
N LYS A 118 -2.56 2.06 -15.15
CA LYS A 118 -1.38 1.18 -15.08
C LYS A 118 -1.53 -0.07 -15.93
N GLU A 119 -2.73 -0.66 -15.94
CA GLU A 119 -3.04 -1.80 -16.80
C GLU A 119 -2.91 -1.42 -18.28
N LEU A 120 -3.48 -0.28 -18.68
CA LEU A 120 -3.39 0.21 -20.06
C LEU A 120 -1.94 0.52 -20.46
N GLU A 121 -1.16 1.13 -19.58
CA GLU A 121 0.26 1.42 -19.80
C GLU A 121 1.06 0.12 -20.01
N GLY A 122 0.81 -0.90 -19.19
CA GLY A 122 1.40 -2.24 -19.38
C GLY A 122 1.00 -2.89 -20.70
N MET A 123 -0.26 -2.75 -21.13
CA MET A 123 -0.71 -3.24 -22.44
C MET A 123 -0.03 -2.52 -23.61
N VAL A 124 0.15 -1.19 -23.50
CA VAL A 124 0.84 -0.39 -24.52
C VAL A 124 2.30 -0.81 -24.61
N GLN A 125 2.99 -0.94 -23.48
CA GLN A 125 4.40 -1.38 -23.43
C GLN A 125 4.56 -2.78 -24.03
N SER A 126 3.70 -3.74 -23.65
CA SER A 126 3.70 -5.08 -24.26
C SER A 126 3.45 -5.03 -25.78
N GLY A 127 2.54 -4.16 -26.23
CA GLY A 127 2.29 -3.94 -27.65
C GLY A 127 3.51 -3.38 -28.39
N GLU A 128 4.27 -2.48 -27.77
CA GLU A 128 5.52 -1.94 -28.33
C GLU A 128 6.60 -3.01 -28.42
N GLU A 129 6.79 -3.82 -27.38
CA GLU A 129 7.72 -4.95 -27.38
C GLU A 129 7.39 -5.96 -28.48
N ILE A 130 6.11 -6.30 -28.64
CA ILE A 130 5.65 -7.18 -29.71
C ILE A 130 5.95 -6.56 -31.08
N ARG A 131 5.64 -5.27 -31.28
CA ARG A 131 5.93 -4.58 -32.54
C ARG A 131 7.42 -4.59 -32.86
N GLU A 132 8.27 -4.37 -31.87
CA GLU A 132 9.72 -4.44 -32.04
C GLU A 132 10.19 -5.86 -32.39
N SER A 133 9.64 -6.88 -31.73
CA SER A 133 9.97 -8.28 -32.02
C SER A 133 9.59 -8.67 -33.45
N ILE A 134 8.44 -8.20 -33.93
CA ILE A 134 7.98 -8.38 -35.32
C ILE A 134 8.92 -7.66 -36.27
N ALA A 135 9.24 -6.38 -36.02
CA ALA A 135 10.14 -5.62 -36.87
C ALA A 135 11.55 -6.25 -36.95
N LYS A 136 12.06 -6.80 -35.83
CA LYS A 136 13.31 -7.57 -35.79
C LYS A 136 13.21 -8.85 -36.62
N SER A 137 12.11 -9.58 -36.50
CA SER A 137 11.87 -10.83 -37.25
C SER A 137 11.68 -10.59 -38.76
N GLU A 138 11.07 -9.47 -39.14
CA GLU A 138 10.93 -9.06 -40.55
C GLU A 138 12.26 -8.60 -41.15
N LYS A 139 13.12 -7.96 -40.35
CA LYS A 139 14.45 -7.50 -40.79
C LYS A 139 15.41 -8.67 -41.04
N ASP A 140 15.39 -9.67 -40.17
CA ASP A 140 16.21 -10.88 -40.27
C ASP A 140 15.33 -12.14 -40.40
N PRO A 141 14.73 -12.38 -41.59
CA PRO A 141 13.90 -13.55 -41.80
C PRO A 141 14.74 -14.82 -41.74
N LEU A 142 14.35 -15.76 -40.86
CA LEU A 142 15.00 -17.05 -40.74
C LEU A 142 14.77 -17.90 -42.00
N PRO A 143 15.83 -18.32 -42.71
CA PRO A 143 15.67 -19.15 -43.89
C PRO A 143 15.12 -20.54 -43.51
N VAL A 144 14.04 -20.95 -44.18
CA VAL A 144 13.29 -22.19 -43.86
C VAL A 144 14.15 -23.45 -44.03
N LYS A 145 15.01 -23.49 -45.05
CA LYS A 145 15.85 -24.67 -45.36
C LYS A 145 16.82 -25.04 -44.21
N PRO A 146 17.70 -24.13 -43.73
CA PRO A 146 18.58 -24.46 -42.61
C PRO A 146 17.81 -24.67 -41.31
N LEU A 147 16.67 -24.01 -41.10
CA LEU A 147 15.82 -24.25 -39.94
C LEU A 147 15.25 -25.68 -39.92
N LEU A 148 14.77 -26.18 -41.07
CA LEU A 148 14.31 -27.57 -41.21
C LEU A 148 15.46 -28.56 -41.05
N ALA A 149 16.62 -28.30 -41.65
CA ALA A 149 17.80 -29.16 -41.50
C ALA A 149 18.25 -29.25 -40.03
N HIS A 150 18.26 -28.12 -39.32
CA HIS A 150 18.60 -28.07 -37.91
C HIS A 150 17.54 -28.74 -37.04
N ALA A 151 16.25 -28.54 -37.33
CA ALA A 151 15.17 -29.22 -36.61
C ALA A 151 15.23 -30.75 -36.80
N GLN A 152 15.56 -31.24 -38.00
CA GLN A 152 15.77 -32.67 -38.25
C GLN A 152 16.98 -33.22 -37.48
N ALA A 153 18.08 -32.47 -37.43
CA ALA A 153 19.26 -32.83 -36.63
C ALA A 153 18.97 -32.83 -35.13
N LEU A 154 18.21 -31.84 -34.63
CA LEU A 154 17.78 -31.83 -33.22
C LEU A 154 16.82 -32.98 -32.93
N ALA A 155 15.91 -33.30 -33.84
CA ALA A 155 14.92 -34.36 -33.64
C ALA A 155 15.58 -35.72 -33.36
N THR A 156 16.71 -36.05 -33.99
CA THR A 156 17.45 -37.29 -33.71
C THR A 156 18.07 -37.33 -32.31
N HIS A 157 18.29 -36.17 -31.69
CA HIS A 157 18.94 -36.06 -30.37
C HIS A 157 17.98 -35.68 -29.23
N SER A 158 16.83 -35.07 -29.55
CA SER A 158 15.84 -34.57 -28.58
C SER A 158 14.56 -35.38 -28.53
N SER A 159 14.31 -36.25 -29.53
CA SER A 159 13.20 -37.20 -29.45
C SER A 159 13.41 -38.09 -28.23
N ALA A 160 12.43 -38.12 -27.32
CA ALA A 160 12.45 -39.02 -26.17
C ALA A 160 12.79 -40.44 -26.65
N PRO A 161 13.79 -41.12 -26.04
CA PRO A 161 14.23 -42.43 -26.52
C PRO A 161 13.05 -43.38 -26.54
N VAL A 162 12.67 -43.82 -27.74
CA VAL A 162 11.50 -44.66 -27.96
C VAL A 162 11.79 -46.06 -27.43
N SER A 163 11.45 -46.26 -26.16
CA SER A 163 11.06 -47.55 -25.58
C SER A 163 12.11 -48.67 -25.56
N SER A 164 11.78 -49.72 -24.79
CA SER A 164 12.54 -50.95 -24.54
C SER A 164 12.84 -51.81 -25.78
N LEU A 165 12.55 -51.32 -26.99
CA LEU A 165 12.71 -52.01 -28.27
C LEU A 165 14.06 -51.72 -28.95
N LEU A 166 14.79 -50.71 -28.48
CA LEU A 166 16.13 -50.39 -28.98
C LEU A 166 17.13 -51.45 -28.54
N THR A 167 17.97 -51.90 -29.47
CA THR A 167 19.09 -52.79 -29.15
C THR A 167 20.07 -52.09 -28.20
N PRO A 168 20.82 -52.81 -27.36
CA PRO A 168 21.75 -52.20 -26.40
C PRO A 168 22.78 -51.24 -27.03
N LEU A 169 23.18 -51.49 -28.30
CA LEU A 169 24.05 -50.59 -29.06
C LEU A 169 23.37 -49.27 -29.40
N ASP A 170 22.10 -49.30 -29.79
CA ASP A 170 21.35 -48.12 -30.24
C ASP A 170 20.99 -47.21 -29.05
N ARG A 171 20.75 -47.83 -27.87
CA ARG A 171 20.53 -47.11 -26.61
C ARG A 171 21.75 -46.30 -26.17
N ALA A 172 22.97 -46.78 -26.44
CA ALA A 172 24.21 -46.09 -26.09
C ALA A 172 24.50 -44.86 -26.98
N ASN A 173 23.88 -44.78 -28.15
CA ASN A 173 24.02 -43.65 -29.06
C ASN A 173 22.93 -42.57 -28.86
N ALA A 174 21.84 -42.92 -28.16
CA ALA A 174 20.70 -42.02 -27.89
C ALA A 174 20.80 -41.27 -26.55
N LEU A 175 22.01 -41.08 -26.01
CA LEU A 175 22.18 -40.28 -24.80
C LEU A 175 22.03 -38.78 -25.13
N PRO A 176 21.35 -38.00 -24.28
CA PRO A 176 21.11 -36.57 -24.54
C PRO A 176 22.37 -35.70 -24.33
N TRP A 177 23.48 -36.28 -23.89
CA TRP A 177 24.78 -35.64 -23.78
C TRP A 177 25.85 -36.47 -24.52
N PRO A 178 26.93 -35.83 -25.01
CA PRO A 178 28.02 -36.53 -25.68
C PRO A 178 28.67 -37.57 -24.76
N THR A 179 28.92 -38.77 -25.28
CA THR A 179 29.55 -39.85 -24.52
C THR A 179 31.03 -39.55 -24.25
N GLU A 180 31.58 -40.14 -23.18
CA GLU A 180 33.01 -39.97 -22.85
C GLU A 180 33.93 -40.38 -24.00
N ALA A 181 33.59 -41.47 -24.70
CA ALA A 181 34.34 -41.93 -25.86
C ALA A 181 34.32 -40.89 -27.00
N ALA A 182 33.15 -40.29 -27.29
CA ALA A 182 33.04 -39.23 -28.28
C ALA A 182 33.81 -37.96 -27.87
N MET A 183 33.80 -37.60 -26.58
CA MET A 183 34.60 -36.50 -26.05
C MET A 183 36.10 -36.76 -26.18
N ARG A 184 36.56 -37.98 -25.88
CA ARG A 184 37.96 -38.41 -26.03
C ARG A 184 38.41 -38.49 -27.50
N GLN A 185 37.50 -38.75 -28.43
CA GLN A 185 37.79 -38.74 -29.87
C GLN A 185 37.69 -37.34 -30.49
N GLY A 186 37.12 -36.38 -29.77
CA GLY A 186 36.95 -35.02 -30.25
C GLY A 186 38.26 -34.30 -30.51
N LEU A 187 38.24 -33.36 -31.47
CA LEU A 187 39.40 -32.55 -31.84
C LEU A 187 40.05 -31.84 -30.65
N LEU A 188 39.25 -31.44 -29.65
CA LEU A 188 39.75 -30.80 -28.43
C LEU A 188 40.62 -31.76 -27.61
N PHE A 189 40.23 -33.02 -27.45
CA PHE A 189 41.07 -34.04 -26.80
C PHE A 189 42.26 -34.44 -27.68
N ALA A 190 42.12 -34.46 -29.00
CA ALA A 190 43.27 -34.73 -29.89
C ALA A 190 44.32 -33.60 -29.81
N LEU A 191 43.89 -32.35 -29.71
CA LEU A 191 44.76 -31.17 -29.67
C LEU A 191 45.34 -30.90 -28.26
N GLN A 192 44.55 -31.13 -27.21
CA GLN A 192 44.94 -30.83 -25.82
C GLN A 192 45.34 -32.09 -25.02
N GLY A 193 44.82 -33.26 -25.38
CA GLY A 193 45.17 -34.58 -24.81
C GLY A 193 46.48 -35.15 -25.35
N SER A 194 47.14 -34.47 -26.30
CA SER A 194 48.58 -34.63 -26.57
C SER A 194 49.45 -33.99 -25.47
N MET A 195 48.99 -33.99 -24.22
CA MET A 195 49.82 -33.90 -23.01
C MET A 195 50.01 -35.29 -22.41
N SER A 196 50.11 -36.31 -23.27
CA SER A 196 50.59 -37.66 -22.95
C SER A 196 52.08 -37.61 -22.57
N GLY A 197 52.35 -37.01 -21.42
CA GLY A 197 53.68 -36.88 -20.81
C GLY A 197 53.65 -36.58 -19.31
N VAL A 198 52.50 -36.48 -18.65
CA VAL A 198 52.40 -36.34 -17.18
C VAL A 198 51.31 -37.25 -16.65
N GLY A 199 51.67 -38.51 -16.42
CA GLY A 199 50.76 -39.50 -15.83
C GLY A 199 51.10 -40.94 -16.19
N ASP A 200 52.39 -41.29 -16.20
CA ASP A 200 52.81 -42.68 -16.33
C ASP A 200 52.50 -43.41 -15.01
N VAL A 201 51.39 -44.14 -14.97
CA VAL A 201 51.08 -45.06 -13.87
C VAL A 201 51.92 -46.31 -14.11
N GLY A 202 53.12 -46.31 -13.53
CA GLY A 202 54.07 -47.41 -13.63
C GLY A 202 53.45 -48.75 -13.21
N LYS A 203 53.39 -49.70 -14.15
CA LYS A 203 53.39 -51.12 -13.84
C LYS A 203 54.83 -51.61 -13.90
N ILE A 204 55.40 -51.90 -12.74
CA ILE A 204 56.72 -52.49 -12.58
C ILE A 204 56.62 -53.98 -12.91
N GLY A 205 57.41 -54.43 -13.88
CA GLY A 205 57.62 -55.84 -14.21
C GLY A 205 57.06 -56.25 -15.56
N ASP A 206 57.86 -56.06 -16.62
CA ASP A 206 58.37 -57.17 -17.42
C ASP A 206 59.42 -56.68 -18.41
N GLU A 207 60.48 -57.46 -18.52
CA GLU A 207 61.72 -57.14 -19.21
C GLU A 207 61.62 -57.32 -20.74
N THR A 208 62.26 -56.39 -21.46
CA THR A 208 62.95 -56.56 -22.75
C THR A 208 62.15 -57.01 -24.00
N LYS A 209 62.06 -56.12 -25.01
CA LYS A 209 62.70 -56.30 -26.34
C LYS A 209 62.59 -55.04 -27.21
N GLU A 210 63.72 -54.44 -27.56
CA GLU A 210 63.83 -53.53 -28.70
C GLU A 210 63.85 -54.32 -30.02
N VAL A 211 62.99 -53.97 -30.98
CA VAL A 211 63.25 -53.92 -32.44
C VAL A 211 62.18 -53.02 -33.12
N PRO A 212 62.34 -52.54 -34.38
CA PRO A 212 62.55 -51.14 -34.70
C PRO A 212 61.38 -50.48 -35.46
N ALA A 213 61.54 -49.18 -35.68
CA ALA A 213 60.65 -48.30 -36.44
C ALA A 213 60.33 -48.79 -37.85
N GLU A 214 59.06 -48.69 -38.24
CA GLU A 214 58.68 -48.50 -39.65
C GLU A 214 57.46 -47.57 -39.77
N THR A 215 57.71 -46.46 -40.49
CA THR A 215 56.80 -45.78 -41.41
C THR A 215 55.66 -44.92 -40.83
N ARG A 216 55.98 -43.66 -40.55
CA ARG A 216 55.01 -42.54 -40.61
C ARG A 216 55.45 -41.52 -41.65
N GLU A 217 55.17 -41.81 -42.91
CA GLU A 217 55.04 -40.79 -43.94
C GLU A 217 53.56 -40.45 -44.13
N THR A 218 53.16 -39.30 -43.61
CA THR A 218 52.25 -38.36 -44.30
C THR A 218 52.23 -37.07 -43.49
N GLN A 219 53.17 -36.19 -43.82
CA GLN A 219 53.08 -34.78 -43.46
C GLN A 219 51.83 -34.22 -44.15
N ARG A 220 50.75 -34.00 -43.39
CA ARG A 220 49.72 -33.05 -43.78
C ARG A 220 50.16 -31.69 -43.24
N GLU A 221 50.58 -30.84 -44.15
CA GLU A 221 50.94 -29.45 -43.92
C GLU A 221 49.72 -28.72 -43.32
N VAL A 222 49.82 -28.36 -42.04
CA VAL A 222 48.81 -27.56 -41.33
C VAL A 222 49.13 -26.08 -41.59
N ILE A 223 48.37 -25.48 -42.50
CA ILE A 223 48.34 -24.04 -42.70
C ILE A 223 47.87 -23.40 -41.38
N HIS A 224 48.77 -22.68 -40.72
CA HIS A 224 48.47 -21.88 -39.55
C HIS A 224 47.79 -20.58 -39.99
N GLU A 225 46.51 -20.39 -39.68
CA GLU A 225 45.86 -19.09 -39.79
C GLU A 225 46.02 -18.29 -38.48
N ASP A 226 46.71 -17.16 -38.63
CA ASP A 226 46.66 -15.91 -37.88
C ASP A 226 46.68 -15.89 -36.33
N THR A 227 47.89 -15.62 -35.84
CA THR A 227 48.24 -15.08 -34.52
C THR A 227 47.76 -13.63 -34.34
N GLY A 228 46.44 -13.42 -34.22
CA GLY A 228 45.83 -12.09 -34.12
C GLY A 228 45.16 -11.72 -32.79
N ARG A 229 45.12 -12.61 -31.78
CA ARG A 229 44.48 -12.31 -30.48
C ARG A 229 45.48 -12.45 -29.35
N ARG A 230 46.21 -11.37 -29.08
CA ARG A 230 46.98 -11.25 -27.84
C ARG A 230 45.99 -11.15 -26.69
N PHE A 231 46.13 -12.05 -25.73
CA PHE A 231 45.45 -11.98 -24.43
C PHE A 231 46.03 -10.78 -23.68
N ASP A 232 45.19 -9.79 -23.35
CA ASP A 232 45.61 -8.60 -22.59
C ASP A 232 45.30 -8.83 -21.11
N PRO A 233 46.29 -9.15 -20.25
CA PRO A 233 46.06 -9.48 -18.84
C PRO A 233 45.64 -8.28 -17.99
N ASN A 234 45.64 -7.07 -18.55
CA ASN A 234 45.19 -5.83 -17.90
C ASN A 234 43.76 -5.41 -18.29
N ALA A 235 43.00 -6.23 -19.01
CA ALA A 235 41.55 -6.05 -19.15
C ALA A 235 40.86 -6.42 -17.83
N VAL A 236 41.15 -5.63 -16.78
CA VAL A 236 40.43 -5.62 -15.52
C VAL A 236 39.07 -5.02 -15.83
N PHE A 237 38.04 -5.87 -15.78
CA PHE A 237 36.66 -5.43 -15.80
C PHE A 237 36.43 -4.52 -14.58
N GLU A 238 36.44 -3.21 -14.80
CA GLU A 238 35.88 -2.25 -13.85
C GLU A 238 34.36 -2.44 -13.88
N LEU A 239 33.91 -3.43 -13.12
CA LEU A 239 32.50 -3.63 -12.75
C LEU A 239 32.12 -2.48 -11.82
N ASP A 240 31.58 -1.42 -12.39
CA ASP A 240 30.95 -0.34 -11.64
C ASP A 240 29.66 -0.87 -10.98
N LEU A 241 29.80 -1.32 -9.73
CA LEU A 241 28.77 -1.98 -8.92
C LEU A 241 27.92 -1.00 -8.09
N ASN A 242 27.94 0.30 -8.39
CA ASN A 242 27.24 1.33 -7.61
C ASN A 242 26.10 2.03 -8.38
N SER A 243 25.26 1.29 -9.12
CA SER A 243 24.13 1.90 -9.85
C SER A 243 22.77 1.86 -9.16
N ASP A 244 22.67 1.46 -7.88
CA ASP A 244 21.36 1.34 -7.23
C ASP A 244 21.30 1.84 -5.77
N SER A 245 21.60 3.12 -5.56
CA SER A 245 21.22 3.82 -4.33
C SER A 245 20.80 5.26 -4.61
N GLU A 246 19.72 5.46 -5.35
CA GLU A 246 18.94 6.71 -5.36
C GLU A 246 17.62 6.49 -6.13
N GLU A 247 16.54 6.14 -5.43
CA GLU A 247 15.20 6.75 -5.63
C GLU A 247 14.17 6.23 -4.60
N ASP A 248 13.68 7.20 -3.81
CA ASP A 248 12.44 7.31 -3.00
C ASP A 248 12.10 6.31 -1.86
#